data_AF-A0A817YIH0-F1
#
_entry.id   AF-A0A817YIH0-F1
#
_cell.length_a   1.000
_cell.length_b   1.000
_cell.length_c   1.000
_cell.angle_alpha   90.00
_cell.angle_beta   90.00
_cell.angle_gamma   90.00
#
_symmetry.space_group_name_H-M   'P 1'
#
loop_
_entity.id
_entity.type
_entity.pdbx_description
1 polymer ?
#
loop_
_entity_poly.entity_id
_entity_poly.type
_entity_poly.pdbx_seq_one_letter_code
_entity_poly.pdbx_strand_id
1 'polypeptide(L)'
;MYTFILDDINVQSEETVFEAFLSWIDYDKKRQTDRLAQLFGLIKLPLIDKKYLTDYIDTNQIFKDDPLCQMLIVETMRYHLAPEKRSSMRSVRTKPRKATLGSLYCLGGMDSAKGPQTIERYDFRTRSWQPDGHLNTRRWQFACAILDKKLYVCGGRDGLKTLNSIEVFDFHKKTWNVGPPMLTNRHGLGVGCIGGPLYAIGGHDGWSFLNTVERFDPETCVWSYVASMANVRCSLGVTVLENRIYAVGGRDGAAGLREAESYDPHTNRWSPCAPMHKRRGGVAVTACNGFLFAIGGHESSATNKCTVRHDDGERYDPRCDQWTLITSLNRPKEALAIAAVSDKLYIVGGFDGKVLDEVEKYDPEIDKWTKCPSLGTKRAGACLIHVSNSIHQLSLPTSLSPSSFSSLSLLTTSSYTLSSPTFSKRNKDVSASCHQLSRLVLS
;
A
#
# COMPACT_ATOMS: atom_id res chain seq x y z
N MET A 1 -28.49 14.24 -6.05
CA MET A 1 -27.47 14.95 -6.88
C MET A 1 -26.16 15.18 -6.13
N TYR A 2 -26.19 15.60 -4.85
CA TYR A 2 -24.99 15.91 -4.05
C TYR A 2 -24.12 14.71 -3.66
N THR A 3 -24.65 13.48 -3.75
CA THR A 3 -23.97 12.28 -3.24
C THR A 3 -22.68 11.96 -3.97
N PHE A 4 -22.61 12.09 -5.30
CA PHE A 4 -21.43 11.74 -6.12
C PHE A 4 -20.22 12.67 -5.90
N ILE A 5 -20.43 13.85 -5.33
CA ILE A 5 -19.40 14.87 -5.09
C ILE A 5 -18.58 14.55 -3.83
N LEU A 6 -19.18 13.83 -2.87
CA LEU A 6 -18.58 13.68 -1.55
C LEU A 6 -17.32 12.78 -1.60
N ASP A 7 -16.22 13.29 -1.04
CA ASP A 7 -14.99 12.51 -0.85
C ASP A 7 -15.17 11.36 0.17
N ASP A 8 -16.26 11.40 0.95
CA ASP A 8 -16.56 10.53 2.09
C ASP A 8 -17.57 9.41 1.80
N ILE A 9 -17.96 9.23 0.53
CA ILE A 9 -18.82 8.10 0.14
C ILE A 9 -18.11 6.78 0.47
N ASN A 10 -18.86 5.86 1.08
CA ASN A 10 -18.37 4.51 1.40
C ASN A 10 -18.49 3.56 0.20
N VAL A 11 -17.55 3.70 -0.74
CA VAL A 11 -17.43 2.86 -1.95
C VAL A 11 -16.06 2.18 -2.01
N GLN A 12 -16.03 1.00 -2.60
CA GLN A 12 -14.80 0.20 -2.74
C GLN A 12 -13.93 0.68 -3.90
N SER A 13 -14.54 1.24 -4.96
CA SER A 13 -13.90 1.60 -6.22
C SER A 13 -14.70 2.69 -6.95
N GLU A 14 -14.09 3.41 -7.90
CA GLU A 14 -14.81 4.40 -8.72
C GLU A 14 -15.70 3.73 -9.78
N GLU A 15 -15.41 2.49 -10.16
CA GLU A 15 -16.24 1.64 -11.02
C GLU A 15 -17.62 1.45 -10.38
N THR A 16 -17.69 1.20 -9.07
CA THR A 16 -18.96 1.12 -8.32
C THR A 16 -19.75 2.43 -8.38
N VAL A 17 -19.04 3.57 -8.37
CA VAL A 17 -19.67 4.90 -8.50
C VAL A 17 -20.23 5.08 -9.91
N PHE A 18 -19.48 4.63 -10.92
CA PHE A 18 -19.90 4.68 -12.32
C PHE A 18 -21.08 3.75 -12.62
N GLU A 19 -21.11 2.54 -12.08
CA GLU A 19 -22.25 1.62 -12.21
C GLU A 19 -23.52 2.16 -11.54
N ALA A 20 -23.37 2.77 -10.36
CA ALA A 20 -24.47 3.47 -9.69
C ALA A 20 -24.97 4.66 -10.54
N PHE A 21 -24.05 5.36 -11.21
CA PHE A 21 -24.39 6.44 -12.14
C PHE A 21 -25.14 5.95 -13.38
N LEU A 22 -24.70 4.85 -14.00
CA LEU A 22 -25.42 4.23 -15.12
C LEU A 22 -26.81 3.75 -14.71
N SER A 23 -26.94 3.11 -13.55
CA SER A 23 -28.23 2.68 -13.02
C SER A 23 -29.18 3.87 -12.78
N TRP A 24 -28.63 5.00 -12.35
CA TRP A 24 -29.38 6.25 -12.17
C TRP A 24 -29.80 6.87 -13.51
N ILE A 25 -28.94 6.82 -14.53
CA ILE A 25 -29.29 7.21 -15.90
C ILE A 25 -30.46 6.35 -16.38
N ASP A 26 -30.40 5.03 -16.24
CA ASP A 26 -31.50 4.19 -16.72
C ASP A 26 -32.85 4.45 -16.02
N TYR A 27 -32.82 4.94 -14.79
CA TYR A 27 -34.01 5.28 -14.02
C TYR A 27 -34.66 6.62 -14.43
N ASP A 28 -33.87 7.67 -14.70
CA ASP A 28 -34.38 9.04 -14.95
C ASP A 28 -34.23 9.49 -16.42
N LYS A 29 -34.67 8.65 -17.37
CA LYS A 29 -34.51 8.85 -18.83
C LYS A 29 -35.08 10.16 -19.38
N LYS A 30 -35.98 10.86 -18.65
CA LYS A 30 -36.69 12.06 -19.12
C LYS A 30 -36.04 13.39 -18.71
N ARG A 31 -35.22 13.46 -17.65
CA ARG A 31 -34.59 14.71 -17.15
C ARG A 31 -33.14 14.90 -17.63
N GLN A 32 -32.74 14.15 -18.66
CA GLN A 32 -31.41 13.54 -18.74
C GLN A 32 -30.40 14.24 -19.64
N THR A 33 -30.83 14.96 -20.67
CA THR A 33 -29.93 15.45 -21.73
C THR A 33 -29.08 16.64 -21.29
N ASP A 34 -29.60 17.52 -20.43
CA ASP A 34 -28.95 18.82 -20.17
C ASP A 34 -27.82 18.76 -19.13
N ARG A 35 -27.68 17.65 -18.38
CA ARG A 35 -26.73 17.54 -17.26
C ARG A 35 -25.83 16.30 -17.28
N LEU A 36 -25.87 15.51 -18.35
CA LEU A 36 -25.11 14.26 -18.48
C LEU A 36 -23.62 14.49 -18.23
N ALA A 37 -22.98 15.36 -19.03
CA ALA A 37 -21.56 15.68 -18.89
C ALA A 37 -21.18 16.27 -17.52
N GLN A 38 -22.06 17.07 -16.92
CA GLN A 38 -21.81 17.64 -15.59
C GLN A 38 -21.74 16.55 -14.51
N LEU A 39 -22.65 15.58 -14.57
CA LEU A 39 -22.70 14.48 -13.60
C LEU A 39 -21.60 13.44 -13.84
N PHE A 40 -21.32 13.12 -15.10
CA PHE A 40 -20.15 12.34 -15.50
C PHE A 40 -18.84 13.03 -15.07
N GLY A 41 -18.86 14.37 -15.05
CA GLY A 41 -17.87 15.27 -14.46
C GLY A 41 -17.54 15.02 -12.99
N LEU A 42 -18.48 14.43 -12.22
CA LEU A 42 -18.33 14.20 -10.77
C LEU A 42 -17.67 12.86 -10.43
N ILE A 43 -17.61 11.95 -11.40
CA ILE A 43 -16.97 10.64 -11.25
C ILE A 43 -15.47 10.85 -11.46
N LYS A 44 -14.65 10.25 -10.60
CA LYS A 44 -13.20 10.38 -10.67
C LYS A 44 -12.62 9.41 -11.68
N LEU A 45 -12.98 9.58 -12.96
CA LEU A 45 -12.58 8.71 -14.06
C LEU A 45 -11.05 8.46 -14.14
N PRO A 46 -10.15 9.43 -13.86
CA PRO A 46 -8.70 9.18 -13.79
C PRO A 46 -8.26 8.07 -12.81
N LEU A 47 -9.15 7.64 -11.92
CA LEU A 47 -8.89 6.62 -10.90
C LEU A 47 -9.59 5.29 -11.19
N ILE A 48 -10.27 5.16 -12.34
CA ILE A 48 -10.83 3.91 -12.85
C ILE A 48 -9.73 3.08 -13.51
N ASP A 49 -9.87 1.75 -13.47
CA ASP A 49 -8.95 0.86 -14.17
C ASP A 49 -8.95 1.11 -15.69
N LYS A 50 -7.76 1.14 -16.29
CA LYS A 50 -7.56 1.42 -17.71
C LYS A 50 -8.35 0.47 -18.63
N LYS A 51 -8.49 -0.81 -18.25
CA LYS A 51 -9.22 -1.80 -19.04
C LYS A 51 -10.72 -1.56 -18.92
N TYR A 52 -11.21 -1.22 -17.73
CA TYR A 52 -12.62 -0.87 -17.55
C TYR A 52 -12.99 0.37 -18.37
N LEU A 53 -12.12 1.38 -18.39
CA LEU A 53 -12.26 2.58 -19.20
C LEU A 53 -12.38 2.26 -20.69
N THR A 54 -11.45 1.46 -21.25
CA THR A 54 -11.44 1.14 -22.68
C THR A 54 -12.57 0.20 -23.09
N ASP A 55 -12.88 -0.80 -22.27
CA ASP A 55 -13.79 -1.88 -22.66
C ASP A 55 -15.26 -1.47 -22.47
N TYR A 56 -15.57 -0.63 -21.46
CA TYR A 56 -16.95 -0.32 -21.05
C TYR A 56 -17.32 1.17 -21.14
N ILE A 57 -16.43 2.09 -20.79
CA ILE A 57 -16.78 3.53 -20.75
C ILE A 57 -16.66 4.14 -22.14
N ASP A 58 -15.51 3.97 -22.78
CA ASP A 58 -15.22 4.53 -24.10
C ASP A 58 -16.12 3.93 -25.20
N THR A 59 -16.56 2.67 -25.04
CA THR A 59 -17.42 1.97 -26.00
C THR A 59 -18.90 2.36 -25.89
N ASN A 60 -19.33 2.97 -24.79
CA ASN A 60 -20.74 3.26 -24.53
C ASN A 60 -21.25 4.47 -25.33
N GLN A 61 -22.29 4.26 -26.14
CA GLN A 61 -22.81 5.24 -27.09
C GLN A 61 -23.29 6.53 -26.42
N ILE A 62 -23.86 6.45 -25.20
CA ILE A 62 -24.36 7.62 -24.45
C ILE A 62 -23.26 8.67 -24.25
N PHE A 63 -22.02 8.23 -24.03
CA PHE A 63 -20.88 9.13 -23.83
C PHE A 63 -20.17 9.48 -25.13
N LYS A 64 -20.31 8.69 -26.19
CA LYS A 64 -19.77 9.00 -27.52
C LYS A 64 -20.49 10.17 -28.18
N ASP A 65 -21.80 10.25 -27.97
CA ASP A 65 -22.63 11.28 -28.61
C ASP A 65 -22.49 12.67 -27.94
N ASP A 66 -21.93 12.74 -26.72
CA ASP A 66 -21.72 13.98 -25.97
C ASP A 66 -20.23 14.45 -26.04
N PRO A 67 -19.93 15.58 -26.69
CA PRO A 67 -18.56 16.08 -26.82
C PRO A 67 -17.87 16.39 -25.48
N LEU A 68 -18.61 16.84 -24.46
CA LEU A 68 -18.04 17.14 -23.15
C LEU A 68 -17.67 15.86 -22.40
N CYS A 69 -18.48 14.80 -22.54
CA CYS A 69 -18.13 13.47 -22.02
C CYS A 69 -16.84 12.94 -22.69
N GLN A 70 -16.71 13.09 -24.00
CA GLN A 70 -15.50 12.72 -24.73
C GLN A 70 -14.26 13.49 -24.26
N MET A 71 -14.39 14.79 -23.97
CA MET A 71 -13.27 15.56 -23.39
C MET A 71 -12.79 14.98 -22.05
N LEU A 72 -13.72 14.56 -21.18
CA LEU A 72 -13.39 13.93 -19.89
C LEU A 72 -12.73 12.55 -20.05
N ILE A 73 -13.13 11.78 -21.07
CA ILE A 73 -12.50 10.49 -21.40
C ILE A 73 -11.08 10.72 -21.91
N VAL A 74 -10.87 11.68 -22.81
CA VAL A 74 -9.54 12.02 -23.33
C VAL A 74 -8.60 12.53 -22.23
N GLU A 75 -9.10 13.37 -21.31
CA GLU A 75 -8.36 13.78 -20.10
C GLU A 75 -7.90 12.55 -19.30
N THR A 76 -8.82 11.62 -19.07
CA THR A 76 -8.57 10.37 -18.33
C THR A 76 -7.51 9.50 -19.03
N MET A 77 -7.62 9.33 -20.35
CA MET A 77 -6.63 8.60 -21.14
C MET A 77 -5.23 9.22 -21.01
N ARG A 78 -5.11 10.54 -21.08
CA ARG A 78 -3.82 11.24 -20.87
C ARG A 78 -3.24 10.97 -19.49
N TYR A 79 -4.08 10.94 -18.45
CA TYR A 79 -3.65 10.63 -17.08
C TYR A 79 -3.08 9.20 -16.93
N HIS A 80 -3.63 8.23 -17.67
CA HIS A 80 -3.11 6.86 -17.70
C HIS A 80 -1.85 6.72 -18.55
N LEU A 81 -1.75 7.46 -19.67
CA LEU A 81 -0.64 7.37 -20.62
C LEU A 81 0.63 8.08 -20.16
N ALA A 82 0.54 9.09 -19.28
CA ALA A 82 1.70 9.86 -18.80
C ALA A 82 1.82 9.83 -17.26
N PRO A 83 2.19 8.69 -16.64
CA PRO A 83 2.38 8.59 -15.19
C PRO A 83 3.36 9.63 -14.63
N GLU A 84 4.42 9.93 -15.36
CA GLU A 84 5.46 10.90 -15.01
C GLU A 84 4.95 12.35 -14.96
N LYS A 85 3.82 12.64 -15.62
CA LYS A 85 3.19 13.97 -15.63
C LYS A 85 2.00 14.09 -14.69
N ARG A 86 1.68 13.06 -13.90
CA ARG A 86 0.51 13.06 -13.01
C ARG A 86 0.52 14.20 -11.99
N SER A 87 1.70 14.62 -11.54
CA SER A 87 1.85 15.81 -10.67
C SER A 87 1.32 17.08 -11.34
N SER A 88 1.57 17.26 -12.64
CA SER A 88 1.07 18.40 -13.43
C SER A 88 -0.42 18.29 -13.82
N MET A 89 -1.01 17.09 -13.77
CA MET A 89 -2.41 16.83 -14.15
C MET A 89 -3.37 16.81 -12.94
N ARG A 90 -2.97 17.37 -11.80
CA ARG A 90 -3.76 17.30 -10.56
C ARG A 90 -5.06 18.06 -10.65
N SER A 91 -6.15 17.39 -10.28
CA SER A 91 -7.46 17.99 -10.10
C SER A 91 -8.22 17.29 -8.98
N VAL A 92 -9.42 17.79 -8.63
CA VAL A 92 -10.33 17.10 -7.70
C VAL A 92 -10.65 15.67 -8.18
N ARG A 93 -10.62 15.44 -9.50
CA ARG A 93 -10.89 14.13 -10.13
C ARG A 93 -9.71 13.17 -10.06
N THR A 94 -8.49 13.64 -9.84
CA THR A 94 -7.30 12.78 -9.72
C THR A 94 -6.94 12.47 -8.26
N LYS A 95 -7.74 12.92 -7.30
CA LYS A 95 -7.54 12.68 -5.87
C LYS A 95 -8.45 11.54 -5.40
N PRO A 96 -7.92 10.40 -4.92
CA PRO A 96 -8.74 9.29 -4.46
C PRO A 96 -9.71 9.64 -3.32
N ARG A 97 -10.87 8.97 -3.31
CA ARG A 97 -11.79 9.03 -2.17
C ARG A 97 -11.22 8.26 -1.00
N LYS A 98 -11.55 8.66 0.24
CA LYS A 98 -10.97 8.03 1.44
C LYS A 98 -11.27 6.53 1.51
N ALA A 99 -12.48 6.13 1.15
CA ALA A 99 -12.90 4.72 1.17
C ALA A 99 -12.20 3.85 0.12
N THR A 100 -11.72 4.44 -0.99
CA THR A 100 -11.03 3.71 -2.07
C THR A 100 -9.55 3.46 -1.79
N LEU A 101 -8.97 4.14 -0.79
CA LEU A 101 -7.56 4.03 -0.45
C LEU A 101 -7.17 2.69 0.17
N GLY A 102 -8.11 1.80 0.52
CA GLY A 102 -7.76 0.57 1.21
C GLY A 102 -7.49 0.77 2.70
N SER A 103 -6.48 0.10 3.23
CA SER A 103 -6.10 0.16 4.64
C SER A 103 -4.59 0.07 4.81
N LEU A 104 -4.06 0.73 5.86
CA LEU A 104 -2.70 0.52 6.31
C LEU A 104 -2.70 -0.48 7.46
N TYR A 105 -1.75 -1.42 7.43
CA TYR A 105 -1.55 -2.39 8.49
C TYR A 105 -0.18 -2.18 9.12
N CYS A 106 -0.15 -1.91 10.42
CA CYS A 106 1.06 -1.84 11.21
C CYS A 106 1.22 -3.16 11.97
N LEU A 107 2.27 -3.91 11.64
CA LEU A 107 2.50 -5.26 12.14
C LEU A 107 3.69 -5.30 13.08
N GLY A 108 3.50 -5.98 14.21
CA GLY A 108 4.58 -6.41 15.10
C GLY A 108 5.45 -5.26 15.64
N GLY A 109 6.74 -5.54 15.80
CA GLY A 109 7.76 -4.61 16.26
C GLY A 109 8.20 -4.87 17.69
N MET A 110 8.91 -3.91 18.27
CA MET A 110 9.26 -3.88 19.69
C MET A 110 8.39 -2.85 20.42
N ASP A 111 7.76 -3.23 21.53
CA ASP A 111 7.10 -2.33 22.47
C ASP A 111 7.90 -2.26 23.79
N SER A 112 7.36 -1.53 24.77
CA SER A 112 7.92 -1.43 26.12
C SER A 112 7.92 -2.76 26.90
N ALA A 113 7.22 -3.80 26.43
CA ALA A 113 6.92 -5.05 27.14
C ALA A 113 7.41 -6.33 26.42
N LYS A 114 8.42 -6.21 25.53
CA LYS A 114 9.13 -7.29 24.82
C LYS A 114 8.57 -7.70 23.44
N GLY A 115 7.76 -6.85 22.79
CA GLY A 115 7.41 -6.94 21.37
C GLY A 115 5.98 -7.41 21.10
N PRO A 116 5.11 -6.56 20.55
CA PRO A 116 3.72 -6.93 20.34
C PRO A 116 3.61 -7.89 19.15
N GLN A 117 2.77 -8.92 19.31
CA GLN A 117 2.25 -9.69 18.16
C GLN A 117 1.11 -8.97 17.46
N THR A 118 0.61 -7.89 18.06
CA THR A 118 -0.63 -7.24 17.64
C THR A 118 -0.47 -6.58 16.28
N ILE A 119 -1.57 -6.55 15.54
CA ILE A 119 -1.68 -5.85 14.27
C ILE A 119 -2.70 -4.73 14.46
N GLU A 120 -2.35 -3.54 13.99
CA GLU A 120 -3.27 -2.40 13.98
C GLU A 120 -3.55 -1.99 12.54
N ARG A 121 -4.82 -1.80 12.22
CA ARG A 121 -5.30 -1.36 10.92
C ARG A 121 -5.77 0.08 10.99
N TYR A 122 -5.29 0.93 10.09
CA TYR A 122 -5.77 2.29 9.91
C TYR A 122 -6.89 2.33 8.87
N ASP A 123 -8.05 2.83 9.27
CA ASP A 123 -9.17 3.13 8.37
C ASP A 123 -9.11 4.62 7.99
N PHE A 124 -8.90 4.90 6.69
CA PHE A 124 -8.80 6.27 6.16
C PHE A 124 -10.10 7.07 6.25
N ARG A 125 -11.25 6.39 6.27
CA ARG A 125 -12.57 7.01 6.37
C ARG A 125 -12.86 7.45 7.79
N THR A 126 -12.65 6.56 8.77
CA THR A 126 -12.84 6.90 10.21
C THR A 126 -11.66 7.67 10.79
N ARG A 127 -10.50 7.65 10.12
CA ARG A 127 -9.24 8.25 10.57
C ARG A 127 -8.83 7.72 11.93
N SER A 128 -8.91 6.41 12.13
CA SER A 128 -8.54 5.77 13.40
C SER A 128 -7.83 4.45 13.17
N TRP A 129 -6.93 4.13 14.10
CA TRP A 129 -6.33 2.80 14.21
C TRP A 129 -7.25 1.88 15.01
N GLN A 130 -7.37 0.64 14.56
CA GLN A 130 -8.16 -0.41 15.19
C GLN A 130 -7.32 -1.68 15.32
N PRO A 131 -7.42 -2.43 16.43
CA PRO A 131 -6.82 -3.75 16.52
C PRO A 131 -7.40 -4.69 15.45
N ASP A 132 -6.54 -5.41 14.73
CA ASP A 132 -6.94 -6.32 13.64
C ASP A 132 -6.14 -7.63 13.67
N GLY A 133 -6.20 -8.29 14.83
CA GLY A 133 -5.57 -9.60 15.04
C GLY A 133 -4.12 -9.54 15.50
N HIS A 134 -3.42 -10.67 15.32
CA HIS A 134 -2.06 -10.87 15.77
C HIS A 134 -1.29 -11.80 14.82
N LEU A 135 0.04 -11.67 14.83
CA LEU A 135 0.98 -12.64 14.24
C LEU A 135 0.98 -13.92 15.08
N ASN A 136 1.23 -15.08 14.47
CA ASN A 136 1.32 -16.35 15.21
C ASN A 136 2.56 -16.36 16.12
N THR A 137 3.66 -15.79 15.63
CA THR A 137 4.91 -15.68 16.39
C THR A 137 5.21 -14.22 16.67
N ARG A 138 5.76 -13.93 17.86
CA ARG A 138 6.28 -12.58 18.15
C ARG A 138 7.51 -12.35 17.29
N ARG A 139 7.55 -11.23 16.56
CA ARG A 139 8.64 -10.92 15.64
C ARG A 139 8.94 -9.43 15.69
N TRP A 140 10.22 -9.07 15.66
CA TRP A 140 10.68 -7.73 15.30
C TRP A 140 11.83 -7.84 14.29
N GLN A 141 12.14 -6.73 13.61
CA GLN A 141 13.15 -6.71 12.54
C GLN A 141 12.90 -7.79 11.46
N PHE A 142 11.63 -8.16 11.26
CA PHE A 142 11.19 -8.93 10.11
C PHE A 142 10.88 -7.96 8.96
N ALA A 143 10.61 -8.50 7.79
CA ALA A 143 10.14 -7.72 6.65
C ALA A 143 8.90 -8.36 6.05
N CYS A 144 8.08 -7.53 5.40
CA CYS A 144 6.83 -7.95 4.81
C CYS A 144 6.75 -7.56 3.34
N ALA A 145 6.07 -8.39 2.54
CA ALA A 145 5.65 -8.03 1.20
C ALA A 145 4.30 -8.66 0.87
N ILE A 146 3.59 -8.06 -0.07
CA ILE A 146 2.36 -8.61 -0.62
C ILE A 146 2.71 -9.35 -1.92
N LEU A 147 2.23 -10.59 -2.02
CA LEU A 147 2.29 -11.40 -3.24
C LEU A 147 0.96 -12.14 -3.38
N ASP A 148 0.36 -12.08 -4.57
CA ASP A 148 -0.88 -12.78 -4.93
C ASP A 148 -2.00 -12.66 -3.87
N LYS A 149 -2.25 -11.42 -3.44
CA LYS A 149 -3.29 -11.09 -2.43
C LYS A 149 -3.06 -11.78 -1.08
N LYS A 150 -1.81 -12.14 -0.77
CA LYS A 150 -1.37 -12.66 0.52
C LYS A 150 -0.24 -11.81 1.07
N LEU A 151 -0.22 -11.65 2.38
CA LEU A 151 0.86 -10.98 3.09
C LEU A 151 1.86 -12.03 3.54
N TYR A 152 3.11 -11.89 3.09
CA TYR A 152 4.23 -12.71 3.52
C TYR A 152 5.04 -11.96 4.57
N VAL A 153 5.21 -12.57 5.73
CA VAL A 153 5.99 -12.07 6.87
C VAL A 153 7.24 -12.94 6.99
N CYS A 154 8.40 -12.37 6.66
CA CYS A 154 9.64 -13.13 6.49
C CYS A 154 10.64 -12.86 7.63
N GLY A 155 11.11 -13.93 8.28
CA GLY A 155 12.23 -13.89 9.21
C GLY A 155 11.95 -13.10 10.50
N GLY A 156 12.92 -12.28 10.90
CA GLY A 156 12.92 -11.50 12.14
C GLY A 156 13.53 -12.22 13.34
N ARG A 157 13.26 -11.69 14.54
CA ARG A 157 13.66 -12.30 15.82
C ARG A 157 12.46 -12.48 16.73
N ASP A 158 12.43 -13.58 17.48
CA ASP A 158 11.46 -13.86 18.54
C ASP A 158 12.01 -13.58 19.94
N GLY A 159 13.02 -12.73 20.07
CA GLY A 159 13.84 -12.61 21.27
C GLY A 159 15.29 -12.94 20.97
N LEU A 160 15.74 -14.10 21.46
CA LEU A 160 17.12 -14.53 21.30
C LEU A 160 17.37 -15.16 19.93
N LYS A 161 16.37 -15.80 19.31
CA LYS A 161 16.55 -16.56 18.07
C LYS A 161 16.32 -15.68 16.84
N THR A 162 17.20 -15.83 15.86
CA THR A 162 16.97 -15.34 14.48
C THR A 162 16.17 -16.38 13.71
N LEU A 163 15.18 -15.93 12.94
CA LEU A 163 14.21 -16.80 12.28
C LEU A 163 14.42 -16.82 10.77
N ASN A 164 14.24 -17.98 10.14
CA ASN A 164 14.05 -18.14 8.69
C ASN A 164 12.60 -18.47 8.30
N SER A 165 11.73 -18.67 9.29
CA SER A 165 10.33 -19.04 9.08
C SER A 165 9.53 -17.92 8.41
N ILE A 166 8.49 -18.31 7.67
CA ILE A 166 7.59 -17.38 6.98
C ILE A 166 6.16 -17.62 7.45
N GLU A 167 5.47 -16.54 7.79
CA GLU A 167 4.02 -16.55 8.03
C GLU A 167 3.31 -15.90 6.86
N VAL A 168 2.25 -16.54 6.37
CA VAL A 168 1.49 -16.10 5.19
C VAL A 168 0.04 -15.85 5.61
N PHE A 169 -0.41 -14.61 5.54
CA PHE A 169 -1.80 -14.25 5.78
C PHE A 169 -2.56 -14.15 4.46
N ASP A 170 -3.63 -14.93 4.34
CA ASP A 170 -4.55 -14.89 3.21
C ASP A 170 -5.64 -13.85 3.51
N PHE A 171 -5.65 -12.73 2.77
CA PHE A 171 -6.62 -11.65 2.99
C PHE A 171 -8.07 -12.05 2.68
N HIS A 172 -8.28 -13.08 1.85
CA HIS A 172 -9.60 -13.56 1.48
C HIS A 172 -10.16 -14.51 2.56
N LYS A 173 -9.35 -15.50 2.95
CA LYS A 173 -9.73 -16.48 3.98
C LYS A 173 -9.62 -15.92 5.40
N LYS A 174 -8.87 -14.82 5.57
CA LYS A 174 -8.49 -14.25 6.87
C LYS A 174 -7.81 -15.28 7.77
N THR A 175 -6.94 -16.11 7.20
CA THR A 175 -6.22 -17.15 7.94
C THR A 175 -4.72 -17.00 7.77
N TRP A 176 -4.00 -17.32 8.84
CA TRP A 176 -2.55 -17.45 8.82
C TRP A 176 -2.14 -18.88 8.48
N ASN A 177 -1.13 -19.00 7.62
CA ASN A 177 -0.53 -20.27 7.23
C ASN A 177 0.99 -20.16 7.37
N VAL A 178 1.68 -21.29 7.51
CA VAL A 178 3.14 -21.34 7.49
C VAL A 178 3.59 -21.47 6.03
N GLY A 179 4.50 -20.59 5.60
CA GLY A 179 5.12 -20.65 4.28
C GLY A 179 6.42 -21.46 4.27
N PRO A 180 6.96 -21.78 3.08
CA PRO A 180 8.28 -22.40 2.95
C PRO A 180 9.36 -21.52 3.62
N PRO A 181 10.19 -22.06 4.51
CA PRO A 181 11.20 -21.27 5.21
C PRO A 181 12.30 -20.80 4.24
N MET A 182 12.89 -19.65 4.52
CA MET A 182 14.11 -19.19 3.84
C MET A 182 15.28 -20.16 4.13
N LEU A 183 16.28 -20.16 3.25
CA LEU A 183 17.50 -20.96 3.39
C LEU A 183 18.35 -20.48 4.56
N THR A 184 18.37 -19.18 4.82
CA THR A 184 19.12 -18.56 5.92
C THR A 184 18.21 -17.91 6.95
N ASN A 185 18.58 -17.99 8.23
CA ASN A 185 17.96 -17.19 9.29
C ASN A 185 18.28 -15.71 9.03
N ARG A 186 17.29 -14.81 9.10
CA ARG A 186 17.51 -13.41 8.78
C ARG A 186 16.69 -12.50 9.68
N HIS A 187 17.35 -11.58 10.37
CA HIS A 187 16.71 -10.41 10.96
C HIS A 187 17.34 -9.11 10.47
N GLY A 188 16.59 -8.01 10.53
CA GLY A 188 17.00 -6.73 9.96
C GLY A 188 17.13 -6.80 8.44
N LEU A 189 16.45 -7.76 7.81
CA LEU A 189 16.38 -7.92 6.36
C LEU A 189 15.36 -6.95 5.77
N GLY A 190 15.41 -6.78 4.45
CA GLY A 190 14.31 -6.21 3.67
C GLY A 190 13.71 -7.26 2.73
N VAL A 191 12.45 -7.08 2.36
CA VAL A 191 11.78 -7.95 1.38
C VAL A 191 11.13 -7.09 0.30
N GLY A 192 11.36 -7.46 -0.96
CA GLY A 192 10.71 -6.86 -2.13
C GLY A 192 9.95 -7.90 -2.93
N CYS A 193 8.87 -7.49 -3.58
CA CYS A 193 8.12 -8.30 -4.54
C CYS A 193 8.19 -7.63 -5.90
N ILE A 194 8.74 -8.33 -6.90
CA ILE A 194 8.91 -7.79 -8.26
C ILE A 194 8.82 -8.91 -9.28
N GLY A 195 7.99 -8.72 -10.31
CA GLY A 195 7.83 -9.69 -11.39
C GLY A 195 7.22 -11.03 -10.97
N GLY A 196 6.59 -11.12 -9.78
CA GLY A 196 6.00 -12.34 -9.22
C GLY A 196 6.78 -12.95 -8.04
N PRO A 197 8.11 -13.10 -8.10
CA PRO A 197 8.91 -13.60 -6.97
C PRO A 197 9.03 -12.63 -5.79
N LEU A 198 9.26 -13.18 -4.60
CA LEU A 198 9.75 -12.41 -3.43
C LEU A 198 11.28 -12.48 -3.35
N TYR A 199 11.89 -11.44 -2.82
CA TYR A 199 13.33 -11.34 -2.62
C TYR A 199 13.62 -10.96 -1.18
N ALA A 200 14.27 -11.86 -0.43
CA ALA A 200 14.75 -11.62 0.93
C ALA A 200 16.21 -11.15 0.87
N ILE A 201 16.46 -9.91 1.29
CA ILE A 201 17.72 -9.19 1.02
C ILE A 201 18.43 -8.86 2.32
N GLY A 202 19.69 -9.30 2.43
CA GLY A 202 20.58 -8.98 3.54
C GLY A 202 20.07 -9.47 4.90
N GLY A 203 20.30 -8.66 5.92
CA GLY A 203 20.02 -8.96 7.32
C GLY A 203 21.22 -9.51 8.07
N HIS A 204 20.95 -10.20 9.17
CA HIS A 204 21.92 -10.86 10.02
C HIS A 204 21.37 -12.23 10.46
N ASP A 205 22.20 -13.26 10.42
CA ASP A 205 21.77 -14.65 10.69
C ASP A 205 21.85 -15.08 12.16
N GLY A 206 22.53 -14.28 12.98
CA GLY A 206 22.83 -14.59 14.39
C GLY A 206 24.33 -14.62 14.66
N TRP A 207 25.13 -14.78 13.60
CA TRP A 207 26.59 -14.77 13.62
C TRP A 207 27.20 -13.67 12.74
N SER A 208 26.64 -13.40 11.57
CA SER A 208 27.23 -12.52 10.57
C SER A 208 26.21 -11.64 9.87
N PHE A 209 26.67 -10.46 9.45
CA PHE A 209 25.95 -9.57 8.56
C PHE A 209 25.94 -10.17 7.16
N LEU A 210 24.81 -10.09 6.46
CA LEU A 210 24.60 -10.77 5.19
C LEU A 210 24.56 -9.76 4.03
N ASN A 211 25.22 -10.11 2.93
CA ASN A 211 25.01 -9.49 1.61
C ASN A 211 24.23 -10.40 0.66
N THR A 212 23.94 -11.63 1.09
CA THR A 212 23.25 -12.64 0.30
C THR A 212 21.77 -12.29 0.10
N VAL A 213 21.23 -12.72 -1.02
CA VAL A 213 19.85 -12.49 -1.43
C VAL A 213 19.23 -13.81 -1.85
N GLU A 214 18.02 -14.06 -1.36
CA GLU A 214 17.25 -15.26 -1.71
C GLU A 214 15.98 -14.86 -2.45
N ARG A 215 15.66 -15.57 -3.52
CA ARG A 215 14.45 -15.43 -4.33
C ARG A 215 13.50 -16.59 -4.04
N PHE A 216 12.26 -16.26 -3.70
CA PHE A 216 11.16 -17.22 -3.58
C PHE A 216 10.37 -17.27 -4.88
N ASP A 217 10.27 -18.47 -5.43
CA ASP A 217 9.44 -18.73 -6.59
C ASP A 217 8.07 -19.29 -6.11
N PRO A 218 6.97 -18.55 -6.30
CA PRO A 218 5.65 -18.97 -5.80
C PRO A 218 5.07 -20.18 -6.54
N GLU A 219 5.48 -20.45 -7.78
CA GLU A 219 4.97 -21.58 -8.56
C GLU A 219 5.59 -22.89 -8.05
N THR A 220 6.89 -22.88 -7.81
CA THR A 220 7.62 -24.06 -7.30
C THR A 220 7.64 -24.14 -5.78
N CYS A 221 7.30 -23.05 -5.09
CA CYS A 221 7.35 -22.91 -3.63
C CYS A 221 8.76 -23.12 -3.04
N VAL A 222 9.80 -22.75 -3.77
CA VAL A 222 11.21 -22.94 -3.38
C VAL A 222 11.95 -21.60 -3.27
N TRP A 223 12.82 -21.53 -2.27
CA TRP A 223 13.80 -20.46 -2.11
C TRP A 223 15.13 -20.85 -2.78
N SER A 224 15.74 -19.91 -3.49
CA SER A 224 17.04 -20.07 -4.16
C SER A 224 17.89 -18.82 -4.02
N TYR A 225 19.21 -18.95 -4.00
CA TYR A 225 20.09 -17.77 -3.99
C TYR A 225 20.15 -17.10 -5.36
N VAL A 226 20.20 -15.78 -5.34
CA VAL A 226 20.50 -14.92 -6.51
C VAL A 226 21.77 -14.13 -6.24
N ALA A 227 22.15 -13.22 -7.13
CA ALA A 227 23.36 -12.41 -6.95
C ALA A 227 23.34 -11.66 -5.61
N SER A 228 24.47 -11.73 -4.90
CA SER A 228 24.67 -11.02 -3.64
C SER A 228 24.98 -9.54 -3.89
N MET A 229 24.64 -8.71 -2.92
CA MET A 229 25.06 -7.31 -2.86
C MET A 229 26.58 -7.20 -2.69
N ALA A 230 27.14 -6.05 -3.06
CA ALA A 230 28.55 -5.76 -2.83
C ALA A 230 28.86 -5.61 -1.34
N ASN A 231 27.95 -5.00 -0.57
CA ASN A 231 28.12 -4.75 0.86
C ASN A 231 27.18 -5.61 1.72
N VAL A 232 27.65 -6.02 2.89
CA VAL A 232 26.80 -6.65 3.91
C VAL A 232 25.92 -5.59 4.56
N ARG A 233 24.63 -5.90 4.78
CA ARG A 233 23.65 -4.91 5.22
C ARG A 233 22.63 -5.51 6.17
N CYS A 234 22.54 -5.00 7.39
CA CYS A 234 21.46 -5.29 8.34
C CYS A 234 20.74 -4.00 8.76
N SER A 235 19.45 -4.10 9.10
CA SER A 235 18.56 -2.96 9.36
C SER A 235 18.56 -1.96 8.19
N LEU A 236 18.57 -2.49 6.97
CA LEU A 236 18.52 -1.75 5.72
C LEU A 236 17.07 -1.42 5.32
N GLY A 237 16.91 -0.42 4.47
CA GLY A 237 15.65 -0.19 3.78
C GLY A 237 15.64 -0.87 2.42
N VAL A 238 14.54 -1.53 2.06
CA VAL A 238 14.33 -2.14 0.75
C VAL A 238 13.02 -1.66 0.16
N THR A 239 13.04 -1.30 -1.12
CA THR A 239 11.81 -0.97 -1.85
C THR A 239 11.95 -1.30 -3.33
N VAL A 240 10.83 -1.35 -4.04
CA VAL A 240 10.76 -1.65 -5.48
C VAL A 240 10.32 -0.39 -6.21
N LEU A 241 11.07 -0.03 -7.26
CA LEU A 241 10.77 1.10 -8.13
C LEU A 241 11.19 0.77 -9.55
N GLU A 242 10.32 1.04 -10.52
CA GLU A 242 10.61 0.91 -11.97
C GLU A 242 11.27 -0.44 -12.35
N ASN A 243 10.69 -1.53 -11.85
CA ASN A 243 11.17 -2.89 -12.10
C ASN A 243 12.62 -3.15 -11.62
N ARG A 244 13.06 -2.46 -10.58
CA ARG A 244 14.30 -2.72 -9.85
C ARG A 244 14.03 -2.78 -8.35
N ILE A 245 14.84 -3.54 -7.63
CA ILE A 245 14.85 -3.53 -6.16
C ILE A 245 15.99 -2.65 -5.70
N TYR A 246 15.74 -1.75 -4.76
CA TYR A 246 16.75 -0.89 -4.17
C TYR A 246 17.01 -1.31 -2.73
N ALA A 247 18.27 -1.51 -2.38
CA ALA A 247 18.75 -1.75 -1.02
C ALA A 247 19.54 -0.52 -0.56
N VAL A 248 19.05 0.16 0.48
CA VAL A 248 19.51 1.49 0.88
C VAL A 248 19.94 1.48 2.34
N GLY A 249 21.16 1.98 2.59
CA GLY A 249 21.72 2.13 3.93
C GLY A 249 21.88 0.79 4.67
N GLY A 250 21.58 0.81 5.97
CA GLY A 250 21.80 -0.30 6.88
C GLY A 250 23.12 -0.17 7.64
N ARG A 251 23.57 -1.29 8.22
CA ARG A 251 24.84 -1.40 8.95
C ARG A 251 25.58 -2.67 8.54
N ASP A 252 26.90 -2.60 8.57
CA ASP A 252 27.81 -3.70 8.24
C ASP A 252 28.43 -4.39 9.48
N GLY A 253 28.10 -3.90 10.67
CA GLY A 253 28.65 -4.36 11.95
C GLY A 253 29.72 -3.44 12.54
N ALA A 254 30.36 -2.62 11.71
CA ALA A 254 31.30 -1.59 12.14
C ALA A 254 30.64 -0.20 12.16
N ALA A 255 29.88 0.14 11.12
CA ALA A 255 29.27 1.46 10.96
C ALA A 255 27.92 1.43 10.23
N GLY A 256 27.25 2.59 10.23
CA GLY A 256 26.15 2.85 9.30
C GLY A 256 26.64 3.02 7.85
N LEU A 257 25.82 2.60 6.91
CA LEU A 257 26.10 2.72 5.47
C LEU A 257 25.34 3.91 4.89
N ARG A 258 25.98 4.61 3.93
CA ARG A 258 25.34 5.63 3.10
C ARG A 258 25.05 5.13 1.69
N GLU A 259 25.66 4.00 1.34
CA GLU A 259 25.61 3.39 0.03
C GLU A 259 24.21 2.85 -0.26
N ALA A 260 23.81 2.93 -1.53
CA ALA A 260 22.62 2.29 -2.05
C ALA A 260 22.99 1.41 -3.25
N GLU A 261 22.29 0.31 -3.43
CA GLU A 261 22.49 -0.62 -4.55
C GLU A 261 21.13 -0.93 -5.17
N SER A 262 21.10 -1.07 -6.50
CA SER A 262 19.91 -1.47 -7.27
C SER A 262 20.12 -2.84 -7.90
N TYR A 263 19.11 -3.70 -7.80
CA TYR A 263 19.11 -5.04 -8.37
C TYR A 263 18.21 -5.12 -9.58
N ASP A 264 18.75 -5.69 -10.64
CA ASP A 264 18.04 -6.03 -11.86
C ASP A 264 17.73 -7.54 -11.87
N PRO A 265 16.45 -7.95 -11.74
CA PRO A 265 16.09 -9.36 -11.79
C PRO A 265 16.30 -10.00 -13.16
N HIS A 266 16.33 -9.22 -14.26
CA HIS A 266 16.53 -9.76 -15.60
C HIS A 266 17.99 -10.15 -15.84
N THR A 267 18.93 -9.32 -15.36
CA THR A 267 20.37 -9.59 -15.52
C THR A 267 20.98 -10.30 -14.31
N ASN A 268 20.22 -10.48 -13.22
CA ASN A 268 20.68 -11.02 -11.95
C ASN A 268 21.95 -10.31 -11.45
N ARG A 269 21.91 -8.97 -11.43
CA ARG A 269 23.06 -8.14 -11.05
C ARG A 269 22.65 -6.98 -10.16
N TRP A 270 23.52 -6.68 -9.19
CA TRP A 270 23.48 -5.45 -8.41
C TRP A 270 24.35 -4.39 -9.07
N SER A 271 23.90 -3.14 -9.05
CA SER A 271 24.63 -1.97 -9.52
C SER A 271 24.65 -0.91 -8.40
N PRO A 272 25.77 -0.23 -8.16
CA PRO A 272 25.82 0.85 -7.17
C PRO A 272 24.95 2.03 -7.64
N CYS A 273 24.32 2.70 -6.68
CA CYS A 273 23.67 4.00 -6.87
C CYS A 273 24.49 5.08 -6.16
N ALA A 274 24.21 6.35 -6.45
CA ALA A 274 24.77 7.46 -5.69
C ALA A 274 24.54 7.27 -4.18
N PRO A 275 25.55 7.56 -3.34
CA PRO A 275 25.41 7.43 -1.90
C PRO A 275 24.54 8.57 -1.32
N MET A 276 23.83 8.28 -0.23
CA MET A 276 23.15 9.28 0.59
C MET A 276 24.15 10.27 1.21
N HIS A 277 23.68 11.45 1.62
CA HIS A 277 24.53 12.46 2.27
C HIS A 277 25.02 12.00 3.66
N LYS A 278 24.22 11.19 4.35
CA LYS A 278 24.53 10.66 5.69
C LYS A 278 24.49 9.14 5.72
N ARG A 279 25.20 8.55 6.68
CA ARG A 279 25.13 7.12 7.00
C ARG A 279 23.84 6.85 7.76
N ARG A 280 23.03 5.89 7.30
CA ARG A 280 21.72 5.62 7.91
C ARG A 280 21.52 4.13 8.20
N GLY A 281 21.76 3.74 9.46
CA GLY A 281 21.31 2.46 10.00
C GLY A 281 19.86 2.52 10.48
N GLY A 282 19.08 1.45 10.30
CA GLY A 282 17.66 1.43 10.70
C GLY A 282 16.81 2.46 9.95
N VAL A 283 17.18 2.73 8.70
CA VAL A 283 16.53 3.69 7.81
C VAL A 283 15.21 3.14 7.29
N ALA A 284 14.20 4.00 7.20
CA ALA A 284 12.93 3.64 6.58
C ALA A 284 12.92 4.07 5.12
N VAL A 285 12.63 3.12 4.22
CA VAL A 285 12.71 3.36 2.77
C VAL A 285 11.44 2.93 2.05
N THR A 286 10.91 3.78 1.18
CA THR A 286 9.79 3.45 0.29
C THR A 286 9.92 4.18 -1.04
N ALA A 287 9.40 3.58 -2.10
CA ALA A 287 9.16 4.26 -3.37
C ALA A 287 7.84 5.02 -3.34
N CYS A 288 7.79 6.21 -3.95
CA CYS A 288 6.57 6.96 -4.19
C CYS A 288 6.79 7.95 -5.34
N ASN A 289 5.80 8.09 -6.24
CA ASN A 289 5.83 9.04 -7.36
C ASN A 289 7.10 9.00 -8.23
N GLY A 290 7.70 7.82 -8.45
CA GLY A 290 8.91 7.70 -9.26
C GLY A 290 10.22 7.95 -8.52
N PHE A 291 10.18 8.22 -7.21
CA PHE A 291 11.35 8.49 -6.37
C PHE A 291 11.46 7.48 -5.24
N LEU A 292 12.66 7.32 -4.69
CA LEU A 292 12.85 6.65 -3.40
C LEU A 292 12.94 7.70 -2.30
N PHE A 293 12.42 7.36 -1.12
CA PHE A 293 12.53 8.20 0.06
C PHE A 293 13.22 7.41 1.16
N ALA A 294 14.28 7.97 1.75
CA ALA A 294 15.03 7.41 2.86
C ALA A 294 14.90 8.33 4.07
N ILE A 295 14.22 7.88 5.11
CA ILE A 295 13.76 8.71 6.22
C ILE A 295 14.39 8.26 7.55
N GLY A 296 14.93 9.21 8.30
CA GLY A 296 15.46 9.00 9.64
C GLY A 296 16.64 8.04 9.67
N GLY A 297 16.66 7.20 10.71
CA GLY A 297 17.75 6.27 10.99
C GLY A 297 18.76 6.87 11.95
N HIS A 298 19.93 6.25 12.03
CA HIS A 298 21.02 6.73 12.88
C HIS A 298 22.38 6.52 12.24
N GLU A 299 23.33 7.30 12.73
CA GLU A 299 24.75 7.10 12.53
C GLU A 299 25.35 6.48 13.80
N SER A 300 25.97 5.31 13.63
CA SER A 300 26.81 4.69 14.63
C SER A 300 28.21 4.55 14.05
N SER A 301 29.21 5.13 14.73
CA SER A 301 30.62 4.96 14.37
C SER A 301 31.27 3.89 15.25
N ALA A 302 32.17 3.09 14.68
CA ALA A 302 32.99 2.14 15.44
C ALA A 302 33.80 2.81 16.56
N THR A 303 34.13 4.11 16.41
CA THR A 303 34.98 4.86 17.35
C THR A 303 34.22 5.65 18.41
N ASN A 304 32.91 5.87 18.23
CA ASN A 304 32.12 6.73 19.12
C ASN A 304 30.86 6.01 19.60
N LYS A 305 30.71 5.85 20.92
CA LYS A 305 29.58 5.13 21.55
C LYS A 305 28.26 5.92 21.52
N CYS A 306 28.27 7.18 21.09
CA CYS A 306 27.07 7.99 21.01
C CYS A 306 26.38 7.81 19.65
N THR A 307 25.28 7.05 19.62
CA THR A 307 24.44 6.90 18.43
C THR A 307 23.71 8.22 18.14
N VAL A 308 23.98 8.83 16.98
CA VAL A 308 23.30 10.05 16.54
C VAL A 308 22.10 9.67 15.68
N ARG A 309 20.89 9.95 16.16
CA ARG A 309 19.67 9.74 15.37
C ARG A 309 19.44 10.91 14.43
N HIS A 310 18.79 10.63 13.31
CA HIS A 310 18.47 11.62 12.30
C HIS A 310 16.98 11.94 12.29
N ASP A 311 16.66 13.23 12.16
CA ASP A 311 15.32 13.75 11.88
C ASP A 311 15.12 14.07 10.40
N ASP A 312 16.20 14.15 9.62
CA ASP A 312 16.12 14.43 8.20
C ASP A 312 15.72 13.21 7.36
N GLY A 313 15.32 13.50 6.13
CA GLY A 313 15.08 12.52 5.10
C GLY A 313 15.66 12.99 3.77
N GLU A 314 15.83 12.05 2.86
CA GLU A 314 16.37 12.30 1.53
C GLU A 314 15.50 11.60 0.48
N ARG A 315 15.36 12.23 -0.68
CA ARG A 315 14.69 11.70 -1.86
C ARG A 315 15.71 11.40 -2.95
N TYR A 316 15.67 10.20 -3.52
CA TYR A 316 16.50 9.79 -4.64
C TYR A 316 15.72 9.82 -5.94
N ASP A 317 16.31 10.43 -6.97
CA ASP A 317 15.83 10.37 -8.36
C ASP A 317 16.69 9.38 -9.17
N PRO A 318 16.13 8.22 -9.58
CA PRO A 318 16.88 7.23 -10.35
C PRO A 318 17.27 7.71 -11.75
N ARG A 319 16.65 8.77 -12.27
CA ARG A 319 16.92 9.26 -13.65
C ARG A 319 18.22 10.06 -13.74
N CYS A 320 18.59 10.74 -12.66
CA CYS A 320 19.83 11.50 -12.58
C CYS A 320 20.82 10.94 -11.55
N ASP A 321 20.47 9.85 -10.86
CA ASP A 321 21.29 9.21 -9.83
C ASP A 321 21.71 10.21 -8.73
N GLN A 322 20.73 10.91 -8.15
CA GLN A 322 21.00 11.94 -7.12
C GLN A 322 20.03 11.88 -5.95
N TRP A 323 20.58 12.13 -4.76
CA TRP A 323 19.81 12.36 -3.53
C TRP A 323 19.59 13.86 -3.32
N THR A 324 18.43 14.23 -2.79
CA THR A 324 18.08 15.60 -2.40
C THR A 324 17.44 15.57 -1.02
N LEU A 325 17.85 16.47 -0.13
CA LEU A 325 17.23 16.59 1.20
C LEU A 325 15.77 17.02 1.08
N ILE A 326 14.94 16.46 1.96
CA ILE A 326 13.55 16.87 2.14
C ILE A 326 13.35 17.45 3.53
N THR A 327 12.19 18.06 3.77
CA THR A 327 11.85 18.63 5.07
C THR A 327 11.98 17.60 6.20
N SER A 328 12.63 18.03 7.28
CA SER A 328 12.90 17.21 8.46
C SER A 328 11.63 16.86 9.23
N LEU A 329 11.70 15.73 9.91
CA LEU A 329 10.77 15.30 10.93
C LEU A 329 10.80 16.24 12.13
N ASN A 330 9.75 16.16 12.95
CA ASN A 330 9.66 16.97 14.18
C ASN A 330 10.70 16.58 15.25
N ARG A 331 11.31 15.40 15.14
CA ARG A 331 12.39 14.94 16.02
C ARG A 331 13.20 13.80 15.40
N PRO A 332 14.45 13.57 15.89
CA PRO A 332 15.29 12.49 15.39
C PRO A 332 14.82 11.11 15.84
N LYS A 333 14.70 10.16 14.90
CA LYS A 333 14.24 8.80 15.20
C LYS A 333 14.68 7.77 14.16
N GLU A 334 14.79 6.53 14.62
CA GLU A 334 15.20 5.36 13.83
C GLU A 334 14.14 4.25 13.86
N ALA A 335 14.34 3.20 13.06
CA ALA A 335 13.50 2.00 13.05
C ALA A 335 12.00 2.31 12.83
N LEU A 336 11.76 3.30 11.96
CA LEU A 336 10.42 3.71 11.53
C LEU A 336 9.82 2.65 10.60
N ALA A 337 8.53 2.43 10.72
CA ALA A 337 7.77 1.73 9.69
C ALA A 337 7.28 2.75 8.67
N ILE A 338 7.42 2.47 7.36
CA ILE A 338 7.03 3.40 6.28
C ILE A 338 6.23 2.67 5.19
N ALA A 339 5.25 3.36 4.61
CA ALA A 339 4.52 2.90 3.44
C ALA A 339 4.05 4.09 2.60
N ALA A 340 4.08 3.93 1.29
CA ALA A 340 3.43 4.86 0.36
C ALA A 340 1.95 4.50 0.23
N VAL A 341 1.09 5.52 0.24
CA VAL A 341 -0.35 5.40 -0.01
C VAL A 341 -0.75 6.49 -0.98
N SER A 342 -1.17 6.10 -2.18
CA SER A 342 -1.40 7.04 -3.28
C SER A 342 -0.13 7.84 -3.55
N ASP A 343 -0.15 9.15 -3.30
CA ASP A 343 0.90 10.13 -3.58
C ASP A 343 1.61 10.62 -2.31
N LYS A 344 1.37 9.97 -1.16
CA LYS A 344 1.84 10.40 0.16
C LYS A 344 2.57 9.28 0.88
N LEU A 345 3.44 9.66 1.80
CA LEU A 345 4.15 8.71 2.66
C LEU A 345 3.55 8.73 4.05
N TYR A 346 3.42 7.57 4.65
CA TYR A 346 3.05 7.42 6.06
C TYR A 346 4.21 6.78 6.78
N ILE A 347 4.66 7.42 7.86
CA ILE A 347 5.60 6.83 8.81
C ILE A 347 4.91 6.60 10.14
N VAL A 348 5.29 5.52 10.80
CA VAL A 348 4.63 5.04 12.01
C VAL A 348 5.67 4.59 13.03
N GLY A 349 5.50 5.04 14.27
CA GLY A 349 6.28 4.63 15.43
C GLY A 349 7.73 5.11 15.37
N GLY A 350 8.65 4.20 15.68
CA GLY A 350 10.10 4.43 15.70
C GLY A 350 10.67 4.49 17.12
N PHE A 351 11.95 4.80 17.18
CA PHE A 351 12.72 4.88 18.43
C PHE A 351 13.55 6.16 18.47
N ASP A 352 13.41 6.95 19.54
CA ASP A 352 14.21 8.16 19.81
C ASP A 352 15.07 8.03 21.08
N GLY A 353 15.12 6.83 21.65
CA GLY A 353 15.52 6.57 23.04
C GLY A 353 14.37 5.95 23.83
N LYS A 354 13.12 6.18 23.38
CA LYS A 354 11.92 5.45 23.79
C LYS A 354 11.17 4.97 22.55
N VAL A 355 10.34 3.94 22.73
CA VAL A 355 9.45 3.45 21.67
C VAL A 355 8.30 4.45 21.47
N LEU A 356 7.96 4.76 20.21
CA LEU A 356 6.97 5.78 19.84
C LEU A 356 5.67 5.17 19.26
N ASP A 357 4.57 5.91 19.37
CA ASP A 357 3.26 5.62 18.75
C ASP A 357 2.89 6.67 17.69
N GLU A 358 3.79 7.60 17.41
CA GLU A 358 3.53 8.75 16.55
C GLU A 358 3.37 8.33 15.09
N VAL A 359 2.40 8.93 14.42
CA VAL A 359 2.16 8.74 12.99
C VAL A 359 2.26 10.09 12.31
N GLU A 360 3.07 10.16 11.26
CA GLU A 360 3.25 11.35 10.46
C GLU A 360 3.05 11.01 8.98
N LYS A 361 2.46 11.94 8.26
CA LYS A 361 2.22 11.84 6.83
C LYS A 361 3.00 12.91 6.11
N TYR A 362 3.81 12.52 5.14
CA TYR A 362 4.53 13.44 4.27
C TYR A 362 3.79 13.63 2.95
N ASP A 363 3.67 14.89 2.55
CA ASP A 363 3.22 15.29 1.24
C ASP A 363 4.44 15.77 0.42
N PRO A 364 4.91 14.97 -0.56
CA PRO A 364 6.10 15.29 -1.36
C PRO A 364 6.01 16.59 -2.18
N GLU A 365 4.82 17.16 -2.34
CA GLU A 365 4.60 18.26 -3.29
C GLU A 365 4.67 19.62 -2.64
N ILE A 366 4.24 19.68 -1.38
CA ILE A 366 4.43 20.84 -0.52
C ILE A 366 5.62 20.66 0.43
N ASP A 367 6.36 19.55 0.30
CA ASP A 367 7.47 19.15 1.15
C ASP A 367 7.16 19.31 2.64
N LYS A 368 6.07 18.67 3.11
CA LYS A 368 5.59 18.90 4.48
C LYS A 368 5.11 17.65 5.19
N TRP A 369 5.55 17.48 6.42
CA TRP A 369 5.03 16.52 7.38
C TRP A 369 3.79 17.04 8.11
N THR A 370 2.79 16.17 8.27
CA THR A 370 1.57 16.44 9.02
C THR A 370 1.31 15.33 10.02
N LYS A 371 1.06 15.69 11.28
CA LYS A 371 0.72 14.73 12.33
C LYS A 371 -0.61 14.02 12.01
N CYS A 372 -0.65 12.72 12.26
CA CYS A 372 -1.82 11.86 12.09
C CYS A 372 -2.21 11.24 13.45
N PRO A 373 -3.38 10.59 13.53
CA PRO A 373 -3.77 9.83 14.72
C PRO A 373 -2.72 8.79 15.11
N SER A 374 -2.31 8.82 16.37
CA SER A 374 -1.32 7.89 16.93
C SER A 374 -1.84 6.46 16.98
N LEU A 375 -0.90 5.50 17.00
CA LEU A 375 -1.19 4.11 17.29
C LEU A 375 -1.73 3.92 18.71
N GLY A 376 -2.47 2.84 18.92
CA GLY A 376 -2.85 2.37 20.25
C GLY A 376 -1.66 1.76 21.01
N THR A 377 -0.73 1.12 20.29
CA THR A 377 0.48 0.52 20.86
C THR A 377 1.75 1.15 20.29
N LYS A 378 2.70 1.51 21.15
CA LYS A 378 4.02 2.02 20.76
C LYS A 378 4.86 0.94 20.09
N ARG A 379 5.49 1.23 18.96
CA ARG A 379 6.25 0.27 18.16
C ARG A 379 7.53 0.85 17.58
N ALA A 380 8.61 0.08 17.61
CA ALA A 380 9.84 0.32 16.86
C ALA A 380 10.22 -0.93 16.05
N GLY A 381 10.75 -0.76 14.84
CA GLY A 381 11.08 -1.88 13.95
C GLY A 381 9.86 -2.73 13.55
N ALA A 382 8.70 -2.09 13.47
CA ALA A 382 7.47 -2.66 12.91
C ALA A 382 7.50 -2.62 11.37
N CYS A 383 6.61 -3.37 10.75
CA CYS A 383 6.35 -3.27 9.31
C CYS A 383 5.04 -2.52 9.07
N LEU A 384 5.05 -1.57 8.13
CA LEU A 384 3.86 -0.87 7.67
C LEU A 384 3.57 -1.31 6.24
N ILE A 385 2.38 -1.83 6.00
CA ILE A 385 1.97 -2.32 4.68
C ILE A 385 0.67 -1.66 4.26
N HIS A 386 0.65 -1.16 3.03
CA HIS A 386 -0.55 -0.67 2.38
C HIS A 386 -1.26 -1.80 1.62
N VAL A 387 -2.53 -2.02 1.91
CA VAL A 387 -3.39 -3.01 1.27
C VAL A 387 -4.50 -2.27 0.56
N SER A 388 -4.53 -2.32 -0.77
CA SER A 388 -5.58 -1.69 -1.57
C SER A 388 -6.87 -2.52 -1.56
N ASN A 389 -8.02 -1.88 -1.79
CA ASN A 389 -9.31 -2.60 -1.85
C ASN A 389 -9.36 -3.67 -2.95
N SER A 390 -8.58 -3.50 -4.03
CA SER A 390 -8.48 -4.47 -5.13
C SER A 390 -8.03 -5.87 -4.68
N ILE A 391 -7.28 -5.96 -3.56
CA ILE A 391 -6.85 -7.23 -2.98
C ILE A 391 -8.06 -8.04 -2.48
N HIS A 392 -9.13 -7.37 -2.05
CA HIS A 392 -10.37 -8.02 -1.59
C HIS A 392 -11.37 -8.28 -2.73
N GLN A 393 -11.17 -7.70 -3.92
CA GLN A 393 -12.05 -7.94 -5.06
C GLN A 393 -11.80 -9.33 -5.65
N LEU A 394 -12.86 -10.13 -5.72
CA LEU A 394 -12.93 -11.30 -6.60
C LEU A 394 -12.90 -10.79 -8.04
N SER A 395 -12.12 -11.43 -8.92
CA SER A 395 -12.22 -11.19 -10.36
C SER A 395 -13.67 -11.44 -10.78
N LEU A 396 -14.34 -10.42 -11.30
CA LEU A 396 -15.66 -10.58 -11.90
C LEU A 396 -15.57 -11.65 -13.01
N PRO A 397 -16.57 -12.55 -13.14
CA PRO A 397 -16.64 -13.45 -14.28
C PRO A 397 -16.62 -12.64 -15.57
N THR A 398 -15.80 -13.05 -16.54
CA THR A 398 -15.55 -12.37 -17.82
C THR A 398 -16.74 -12.42 -18.78
N SER A 399 -17.96 -12.62 -18.29
CA SER A 399 -19.17 -12.81 -19.08
C SER A 399 -20.36 -12.10 -18.44
N LEU A 400 -20.38 -10.77 -18.55
CA LEU A 400 -21.65 -10.04 -18.51
C LEU A 400 -21.78 -9.33 -19.86
N SER A 401 -22.47 -10.00 -20.79
CA SER A 401 -22.89 -9.39 -22.05
C SER A 401 -23.95 -8.30 -21.78
N PRO A 402 -24.04 -7.24 -22.60
CA PRO A 402 -24.91 -6.08 -22.35
C PRO A 402 -26.42 -6.35 -22.34
N SER A 403 -26.89 -7.57 -22.60
CA SER A 403 -28.29 -7.89 -22.85
C SER A 403 -29.09 -8.39 -21.63
N SER A 404 -28.48 -8.65 -20.48
CA SER A 404 -29.15 -9.30 -19.35
C SER A 404 -29.92 -8.36 -18.38
N PHE A 405 -30.08 -7.07 -18.69
CA PHE A 405 -30.81 -6.12 -17.82
C PHE A 405 -32.32 -6.01 -18.10
N SER A 406 -32.89 -6.90 -18.91
CA SER A 406 -34.29 -6.81 -19.35
C SER A 406 -35.24 -7.84 -18.73
N SER A 407 -35.18 -8.09 -17.42
CA SER A 407 -36.32 -8.74 -16.73
C SER A 407 -36.26 -8.61 -15.20
N LEU A 408 -36.74 -7.48 -14.67
CA LEU A 408 -37.29 -7.43 -13.32
C LEU A 408 -38.63 -6.70 -13.40
N SER A 409 -39.65 -7.44 -13.81
CA SER A 409 -41.05 -7.01 -13.73
C SER A 409 -41.47 -6.85 -12.28
N LEU A 410 -42.01 -5.68 -11.96
CA LEU A 410 -42.63 -5.33 -10.69
C LEU A 410 -43.75 -6.31 -10.33
N LEU A 411 -43.61 -7.04 -9.22
CA LEU A 411 -44.74 -7.66 -8.53
C LEU A 411 -45.26 -6.65 -7.49
N THR A 412 -46.46 -6.14 -7.78
CA THR A 412 -47.26 -5.27 -6.94
C THR A 412 -47.72 -5.96 -5.66
N THR A 413 -47.87 -5.12 -4.63
CA THR A 413 -48.33 -5.38 -3.27
C THR A 413 -49.61 -6.21 -3.15
N SER A 414 -49.60 -7.20 -2.26
CA SER A 414 -50.78 -7.56 -1.46
C SER A 414 -50.35 -7.99 -0.05
N SER A 415 -51.02 -7.41 0.93
CA SER A 415 -51.05 -7.67 2.37
C SER A 415 -50.99 -9.15 2.77
N TYR A 416 -50.30 -9.50 3.86
CA TYR A 416 -50.83 -10.24 5.03
C TYR A 416 -49.78 -10.41 6.16
N THR A 417 -50.21 -10.00 7.36
CA THR A 417 -49.93 -10.37 8.76
C THR A 417 -48.71 -11.22 9.20
N LEU A 418 -48.20 -10.83 10.38
CA LEU A 418 -47.12 -11.44 11.18
C LEU A 418 -47.21 -12.96 11.39
N SER A 419 -46.07 -13.64 11.23
CA SER A 419 -45.52 -14.57 12.24
C SER A 419 -44.04 -14.87 11.95
N SER A 420 -43.20 -14.76 12.97
CA SER A 420 -41.82 -15.30 13.07
C SER A 420 -41.88 -16.79 13.47
N PRO A 421 -40.87 -17.67 13.24
CA PRO A 421 -39.44 -17.38 13.47
C PRO A 421 -38.35 -18.12 12.61
N THR A 422 -37.11 -17.59 12.76
CA THR A 422 -35.76 -18.24 12.74
C THR A 422 -35.26 -19.05 11.53
N PHE A 423 -34.27 -18.53 10.78
CA PHE A 423 -32.92 -19.15 10.59
C PHE A 423 -31.93 -18.24 9.81
N SER A 424 -30.68 -18.19 10.31
CA SER A 424 -29.37 -17.99 9.66
C SER A 424 -29.14 -16.88 8.58
N LYS A 425 -28.37 -15.84 8.97
CA LYS A 425 -27.85 -14.78 8.08
C LYS A 425 -26.53 -15.20 7.42
N ARG A 426 -26.55 -15.37 6.09
CA ARG A 426 -25.42 -15.20 5.16
C ARG A 426 -25.39 -13.76 4.61
N ASN A 427 -24.20 -13.31 4.20
CA ASN A 427 -23.87 -12.30 3.17
C ASN A 427 -24.86 -11.14 3.00
N LYS A 428 -24.60 -9.99 3.65
CA LYS A 428 -25.36 -8.74 3.46
C LYS A 428 -24.56 -7.51 3.01
N ASP A 429 -23.25 -7.61 2.82
CA ASP A 429 -22.44 -6.38 2.72
C ASP A 429 -22.33 -5.79 1.31
N VAL A 430 -22.61 -6.53 0.24
CA VAL A 430 -22.50 -6.01 -1.15
C VAL A 430 -23.81 -5.35 -1.62
N SER A 431 -24.98 -5.89 -1.25
CA SER A 431 -26.28 -5.33 -1.67
C SER A 431 -26.68 -4.09 -0.86
N ALA A 432 -26.13 -3.92 0.35
CA ALA A 432 -26.40 -2.77 1.20
C ALA A 432 -25.80 -1.48 0.64
N SER A 433 -24.60 -1.51 0.03
CA SER A 433 -23.94 -0.32 -0.52
C SER A 433 -24.66 0.24 -1.76
N CYS A 434 -25.13 -0.61 -2.68
CA CYS A 434 -25.96 -0.17 -3.81
C CYS A 434 -27.32 0.37 -3.36
N HIS A 435 -27.97 -0.26 -2.37
CA HIS A 435 -29.25 0.24 -1.84
C HIS A 435 -29.12 1.53 -1.03
N GLN A 436 -28.00 1.74 -0.36
CA GLN A 436 -27.73 2.96 0.39
C GLN A 436 -27.46 4.14 -0.56
N LEU A 437 -26.73 3.90 -1.65
CA LEU A 437 -26.54 4.88 -2.73
C LEU A 437 -27.84 5.18 -3.48
N SER A 438 -28.65 4.16 -3.80
CA SER A 438 -29.94 4.38 -4.47
C SER A 438 -30.91 5.18 -3.60
N ARG A 439 -30.95 4.95 -2.27
CA ARG A 439 -31.81 5.72 -1.35
C ARG A 439 -31.32 7.16 -1.12
N LEU A 440 -30.00 7.39 -1.06
CA LEU A 440 -29.42 8.73 -0.90
C LEU A 440 -29.45 9.58 -2.16
N VAL A 441 -29.69 8.99 -3.33
CA VAL A 441 -29.86 9.70 -4.60
C VAL A 441 -31.34 10.06 -4.85
N LEU A 442 -32.27 9.36 -4.19
CA LEU A 442 -33.72 9.55 -4.30
C LEU A 442 -34.31 10.53 -3.28
N SER A 443 -33.51 11.05 -2.34
CA SER A 443 -33.82 12.22 -1.49
C SER A 443 -33.02 13.42 -1.94
#